data_AF-A0A3M6VXH3-F1
#
_entry.id   AF-A0A3M6VXH3-F1
#
_cell.length_a   1.000
_cell.length_b   1.000
_cell.length_c   1.000
_cell.angle_alpha   90.00
_cell.angle_beta   90.00
_cell.angle_gamma   90.00
#
_symmetry.space_group_name_H-M   'P 1'
#
loop_
_entity.id
_entity.type
_entity.pdbx_description
1 polymer ?
#
loop_
_entity_poly.entity_id
_entity_poly.type
_entity_poly.pdbx_seq_one_letter_code
_entity_poly.pdbx_strand_id
1 'polypeptide(L)'
;MAHISGLIAAQVNDSPFPYADIVTTTTHKSLRGPRGAMIFFRKGVRKTEMKQGKEVQTLYDLEGPINFSVFPGHQGGPHNHTITALAVALKQAQSPEFRQYQEQVIKNAKQMEHSFKSRGYKLVTDGTDNHMVLLDLKPVGLDGARVEAVLEQVNIACNKNTTPGDKSALSPCGLRIGAPAMTSRGMSEQDFDRVVGYIDACIKLSTQIQASLPKEANKQKDFKAAVAKGEQEEIKQLKAEIAAWAGTFPLPI
;
A
#
# COMPACT_ATOMS: atom_id res chain seq x y z
N MET A 1 5.90 -10.61 -4.16
CA MET A 1 5.07 -10.36 -2.97
C MET A 1 5.38 -9.05 -2.23
N ALA A 2 5.94 -8.02 -2.87
CA ALA A 2 6.47 -6.81 -2.21
C ALA A 2 5.53 -6.10 -1.21
N HIS A 3 4.24 -5.99 -1.53
CA HIS A 3 3.25 -5.29 -0.70
C HIS A 3 2.82 -6.08 0.53
N ILE A 4 2.82 -7.41 0.44
CA ILE A 4 2.20 -8.31 1.43
C ILE A 4 3.23 -9.21 2.13
N SER A 5 4.53 -8.96 1.96
CA SER A 5 5.58 -9.80 2.52
C SER A 5 5.55 -9.91 4.04
N GLY A 6 5.17 -8.84 4.75
CA GLY A 6 4.95 -8.91 6.19
C GLY A 6 3.74 -9.77 6.55
N LEU A 7 2.66 -9.69 5.77
CA LEU A 7 1.43 -10.46 6.02
C LEU A 7 1.68 -11.96 5.81
N ILE A 8 2.45 -12.30 4.77
CA ILE A 8 2.89 -13.68 4.50
C ILE A 8 3.84 -14.15 5.61
N ALA A 9 4.81 -13.34 6.03
CA ALA A 9 5.74 -13.69 7.11
C ALA A 9 5.01 -13.97 8.44
N ALA A 10 3.95 -13.22 8.73
CA ALA A 10 3.09 -13.41 9.90
C ALA A 10 2.02 -14.51 9.73
N GLN A 11 1.95 -15.15 8.56
CA GLN A 11 0.96 -16.20 8.22
C GLN A 11 -0.50 -15.72 8.32
N VAL A 12 -0.76 -14.45 8.00
CA VAL A 12 -2.11 -13.86 7.99
C VAL A 12 -2.62 -13.58 6.57
N ASN A 13 -1.88 -14.03 5.55
CA ASN A 13 -2.26 -13.96 4.15
C ASN A 13 -1.64 -15.13 3.40
N ASP A 14 -2.26 -15.55 2.30
CA ASP A 14 -1.83 -16.75 1.57
C ASP A 14 -0.41 -16.64 1.03
N SER A 15 0.34 -17.71 1.24
CA SER A 15 1.73 -17.81 0.80
C SER A 15 1.79 -18.17 -0.69
N PRO A 16 2.61 -17.47 -1.51
CA PRO A 16 2.85 -17.86 -2.89
C PRO A 16 3.84 -19.02 -3.03
N PHE A 17 4.61 -19.31 -1.98
CA PHE A 17 5.69 -20.31 -1.99
C PHE A 17 5.26 -21.75 -2.37
N PRO A 18 4.04 -22.24 -2.03
CA PRO A 18 3.59 -23.56 -2.45
C PRO A 18 3.48 -23.72 -3.97
N TYR A 19 3.26 -22.64 -4.71
CA TYR A 19 2.96 -22.69 -6.15
C TYR A 19 4.05 -22.05 -7.02
N ALA A 20 4.74 -21.02 -6.51
CA ALA A 20 5.72 -20.27 -7.28
C ALA A 20 7.12 -20.91 -7.23
N ASP A 21 7.79 -20.92 -8.39
CA ASP A 21 9.20 -21.31 -8.51
C ASP A 21 10.15 -20.22 -7.99
N ILE A 22 9.78 -18.95 -8.21
CA ILE A 22 10.54 -17.76 -7.83
C ILE A 22 9.59 -16.77 -7.16
N VAL A 23 10.01 -16.21 -6.02
CA VAL A 23 9.25 -15.16 -5.31
C VAL A 23 10.18 -13.99 -5.03
N THR A 24 9.89 -12.82 -5.59
CA THR A 24 10.63 -11.58 -5.29
C THR A 24 9.88 -10.72 -4.27
N THR A 25 10.61 -9.96 -3.47
CA THR A 25 10.00 -9.01 -2.54
C THR A 25 10.87 -7.80 -2.25
N THR A 26 10.24 -6.68 -1.91
CA THR A 26 10.90 -5.59 -1.19
C THR A 26 10.81 -5.80 0.31
N THR A 27 11.65 -5.12 1.08
CA THR A 27 11.75 -5.35 2.54
C THR A 27 11.19 -4.23 3.42
N HIS A 28 10.81 -3.09 2.83
CA HIS A 28 10.42 -1.87 3.57
C HIS A 28 8.91 -1.61 3.72
N LYS A 29 8.06 -2.41 3.07
CA LYS A 29 6.60 -2.20 3.07
C LYS A 29 5.97 -2.83 4.33
N SER A 30 5.05 -3.77 4.18
CA SER A 30 4.47 -4.49 5.31
C SER A 30 5.48 -5.28 6.14
N LEU A 31 6.67 -5.60 5.59
CA LEU A 31 7.76 -6.24 6.35
C LEU A 31 8.52 -5.26 7.28
N ARG A 32 8.35 -3.94 7.09
CA ARG A 32 8.86 -2.89 7.98
C ARG A 32 10.39 -2.89 8.22
N GLY A 33 11.16 -3.41 7.25
CA GLY A 33 12.62 -3.37 7.25
C GLY A 33 13.22 -2.20 6.44
N PRO A 34 14.53 -2.24 6.14
CA PRO A 34 15.18 -1.19 5.34
C PRO A 34 14.74 -1.26 3.87
N ARG A 35 15.10 -0.24 3.09
CA ARG A 35 14.94 -0.28 1.62
C ARG A 35 15.92 -1.28 1.01
N GLY A 36 15.42 -2.48 0.73
CA GLY A 36 16.13 -3.54 0.02
C GLY A 36 15.15 -4.49 -0.68
N ALA A 37 15.71 -5.57 -1.23
CA ALA A 37 14.95 -6.61 -1.91
C ALA A 37 15.56 -8.00 -1.68
N MET A 38 14.74 -9.03 -1.85
CA MET A 38 15.14 -10.44 -1.81
C MET A 38 14.54 -11.19 -3.00
N ILE A 39 15.28 -12.19 -3.49
CA ILE A 39 14.83 -13.14 -4.51
C ILE A 39 14.89 -14.53 -3.88
N PHE A 40 13.73 -15.12 -3.64
CA PHE A 40 13.63 -16.53 -3.24
C PHE A 40 13.48 -17.39 -4.48
N PHE A 41 14.14 -18.55 -4.50
CA PHE A 41 14.06 -19.50 -5.60
C PHE A 41 14.07 -20.93 -5.06
N ARG A 42 13.37 -21.83 -5.75
CA ARG A 42 13.34 -23.25 -5.40
C ARG A 42 14.67 -23.93 -5.70
N LYS A 43 14.99 -24.93 -4.90
CA LYS A 43 16.12 -25.86 -5.06
C LYS A 43 15.60 -27.30 -4.97
N GLY A 44 16.36 -28.25 -5.50
CA GLY A 44 15.99 -29.68 -5.46
C GLY A 44 15.22 -30.14 -6.69
N VAL A 45 14.37 -31.17 -6.52
CA VAL A 45 13.62 -31.79 -7.62
C VAL A 45 12.46 -30.90 -8.07
N ARG A 46 12.42 -30.59 -9.36
CA ARG A 46 11.32 -29.85 -10.02
C ARG A 46 10.22 -30.79 -10.50
N LYS A 47 10.62 -31.91 -11.12
CA LYS A 47 9.68 -32.87 -11.70
C LYS A 47 10.27 -34.28 -11.63
N THR A 48 9.44 -35.23 -11.26
CA THR A 48 9.71 -36.66 -11.39
C THR A 48 8.80 -37.22 -12.49
N GLU A 49 9.38 -37.93 -13.45
CA GLU A 49 8.64 -38.52 -14.56
C GLU A 49 9.21 -39.88 -14.96
N MET A 50 8.34 -40.77 -15.44
CA MET A 50 8.78 -42.06 -15.98
C MET A 50 9.20 -41.89 -17.44
N LYS A 51 10.49 -42.08 -17.73
CA LYS A 51 11.02 -42.14 -19.10
C LYS A 51 11.61 -43.51 -19.36
N GLN A 52 11.11 -44.18 -20.40
CA GLN A 52 11.55 -45.53 -20.78
C GLN A 52 11.50 -46.53 -19.61
N GLY A 53 10.45 -46.47 -18.79
CA GLY A 53 10.28 -47.35 -17.62
C GLY A 53 11.19 -47.03 -16.43
N LYS A 54 12.00 -45.97 -16.49
CA LYS A 54 12.84 -45.50 -15.37
C LYS A 54 12.33 -44.18 -14.83
N GLU A 55 12.38 -44.03 -13.52
CA GLU A 55 12.12 -42.74 -12.87
C GLU A 55 13.27 -41.77 -13.21
N VAL A 56 12.92 -40.63 -13.80
CA VAL A 56 13.85 -39.56 -14.13
C VAL A 56 13.44 -38.31 -13.36
N GLN A 57 14.36 -37.78 -12.57
CA GLN A 57 14.17 -36.55 -11.81
C GLN A 57 14.88 -35.40 -12.54
N THR A 58 14.14 -34.31 -12.76
CA THR A 58 14.68 -33.04 -13.25
C THR A 58 14.86 -32.10 -12.07
N LEU A 59 16.07 -31.56 -11.90
CA LEU A 59 16.39 -30.61 -10.84
C LEU A 59 16.06 -29.17 -11.25
N TYR A 60 15.82 -28.31 -10.27
CA TYR A 60 15.84 -26.86 -10.47
C TYR A 60 17.27 -26.39 -10.74
N ASP A 61 17.42 -25.51 -11.74
CA ASP A 61 18.64 -24.76 -12.03
C ASP A 61 18.35 -23.25 -11.97
N LEU A 62 17.99 -22.77 -10.78
CA LEU A 62 17.63 -21.37 -10.55
C LEU A 62 18.72 -20.59 -9.82
N GLU A 63 19.45 -21.25 -8.92
CA GLU A 63 20.45 -20.61 -8.05
C GLU A 63 21.58 -19.95 -8.83
N GLY A 64 22.20 -20.69 -9.76
CA GLY A 64 23.31 -20.17 -10.59
C GLY A 64 22.88 -18.97 -11.42
N PRO A 65 21.85 -19.11 -12.29
CA PRO A 65 21.38 -18.00 -13.13
C PRO A 65 20.92 -16.77 -12.36
N ILE A 66 20.20 -16.94 -11.24
CA ILE A 66 19.73 -15.80 -10.43
C ILE A 66 20.90 -15.09 -9.74
N ASN A 67 21.80 -15.84 -9.09
CA ASN A 67 22.96 -15.26 -8.42
C ASN A 67 23.85 -14.52 -9.43
N PHE A 68 24.11 -15.14 -10.59
CA PHE A 68 24.89 -14.52 -11.67
C PHE A 68 24.23 -13.24 -12.20
N SER A 69 22.91 -13.26 -12.39
CA SER A 69 22.15 -12.07 -12.82
C SER A 69 22.26 -10.93 -11.82
N VAL A 70 22.29 -11.20 -10.52
CA VAL A 70 22.53 -10.17 -9.48
C VAL A 70 23.97 -9.69 -9.58
N PHE A 71 24.95 -10.59 -9.47
CA PHE A 71 26.37 -10.30 -9.59
C PHE A 71 27.08 -11.45 -10.32
N PRO A 72 27.89 -11.17 -11.36
CA PRO A 72 28.33 -9.86 -11.83
C PRO A 72 27.38 -9.20 -12.86
N GLY A 73 26.17 -9.71 -13.06
CA GLY A 73 25.27 -9.28 -14.13
C GLY A 73 24.82 -7.81 -14.05
N HIS A 74 24.01 -7.47 -13.04
CA HIS A 74 23.36 -6.14 -12.96
C HIS A 74 23.90 -5.25 -11.84
N GLN A 75 24.50 -5.81 -10.80
CA GLN A 75 24.97 -5.07 -9.63
C GLN A 75 26.48 -5.24 -9.41
N GLY A 76 27.08 -4.28 -8.71
CA GLY A 76 28.46 -4.31 -8.24
C GLY A 76 28.57 -4.73 -6.77
N GLY A 77 29.25 -3.91 -5.96
CA GLY A 77 29.46 -4.21 -4.53
C GLY A 77 28.15 -4.22 -3.72
N PRO A 78 27.95 -5.20 -2.81
CA PRO A 78 26.75 -5.28 -1.99
C PRO A 78 26.70 -4.20 -0.91
N HIS A 79 25.50 -3.72 -0.59
CA HIS A 79 25.27 -2.75 0.49
C HIS A 79 25.13 -3.45 1.85
N ASN A 80 26.26 -3.86 2.44
CA ASN A 80 26.28 -4.66 3.67
C ASN A 80 25.51 -4.04 4.84
N HIS A 81 25.53 -2.70 4.99
CA HIS A 81 24.75 -2.01 6.02
C HIS A 81 23.22 -2.24 5.85
N THR A 82 22.73 -2.31 4.61
CA THR A 82 21.33 -2.64 4.31
C THR A 82 21.03 -4.11 4.60
N ILE A 83 21.97 -5.01 4.30
CA ILE A 83 21.85 -6.45 4.61
C ILE A 83 21.78 -6.66 6.13
N THR A 84 22.62 -5.98 6.90
CA THR A 84 22.59 -6.02 8.38
C THR A 84 21.25 -5.52 8.92
N ALA A 85 20.75 -4.38 8.45
CA ALA A 85 19.44 -3.87 8.86
C ALA A 85 18.30 -4.81 8.45
N LEU A 86 18.41 -5.50 7.31
CA LEU A 86 17.43 -6.48 6.87
C LEU A 86 17.43 -7.71 7.80
N ALA A 87 18.59 -8.20 8.23
CA ALA A 87 18.67 -9.30 9.19
C ALA A 87 17.95 -8.97 10.51
N VAL A 88 18.09 -7.72 11.00
CA VAL A 88 17.34 -7.25 12.17
C VAL A 88 15.83 -7.27 11.92
N ALA A 89 15.37 -6.73 10.80
CA ALA A 89 13.96 -6.72 10.45
C ALA A 89 13.37 -8.14 10.30
N LEU A 90 14.12 -9.07 9.71
CA LEU A 90 13.71 -10.47 9.57
C LEU A 90 13.63 -11.19 10.93
N LYS A 91 14.48 -10.83 11.89
CA LYS A 91 14.37 -11.31 13.27
C LYS A 91 13.11 -10.75 13.95
N GLN A 92 12.83 -9.45 13.79
CA GLN A 92 11.60 -8.84 14.31
C GLN A 92 10.35 -9.48 13.69
N ALA A 93 10.37 -9.78 12.40
CA ALA A 93 9.23 -10.37 11.68
C ALA A 93 8.83 -11.79 12.17
N GLN A 94 9.71 -12.46 12.92
CA GLN A 94 9.43 -13.77 13.51
C GLN A 94 8.81 -13.69 14.90
N SER A 95 8.63 -12.48 15.45
CA SER A 95 8.12 -12.31 16.81
C SER A 95 6.59 -12.42 16.88
N PRO A 96 6.01 -12.87 18.01
CA PRO A 96 4.57 -12.85 18.23
C PRO A 96 3.96 -11.45 18.08
N GLU A 97 4.67 -10.40 18.52
CA GLU A 97 4.23 -9.01 18.42
C GLU A 97 4.13 -8.55 16.96
N PHE A 98 5.03 -9.03 16.09
CA PHE A 98 4.93 -8.75 14.66
C PHE A 98 3.70 -9.41 14.04
N ARG A 99 3.36 -10.65 14.45
CA ARG A 99 2.12 -11.29 14.02
C ARG A 99 0.89 -10.51 14.48
N GLN A 100 0.83 -10.12 15.76
CA GLN A 100 -0.27 -9.29 16.29
C GLN A 100 -0.41 -7.97 15.52
N TYR A 101 0.72 -7.31 15.22
CA TYR A 101 0.75 -6.13 14.37
C TYR A 101 0.14 -6.38 12.99
N GLN A 102 0.49 -7.48 12.33
CA GLN A 102 -0.02 -7.81 11.00
C GLN A 102 -1.51 -8.21 11.00
N GLU A 103 -2.00 -8.86 12.07
CA GLU A 103 -3.43 -9.09 12.29
C GLU A 103 -4.17 -7.76 12.44
N GLN A 104 -3.63 -6.81 13.21
CA GLN A 104 -4.20 -5.47 13.36
C GLN A 104 -4.23 -4.70 12.04
N VAL A 105 -3.20 -4.84 11.18
CA VAL A 105 -3.17 -4.22 9.85
C VAL A 105 -4.36 -4.68 9.00
N ILE A 106 -4.71 -5.97 9.04
CA ILE A 106 -5.87 -6.50 8.31
C ILE A 106 -7.18 -5.98 8.91
N LYS A 107 -7.31 -5.99 10.24
CA LYS A 107 -8.51 -5.47 10.92
C LYS A 107 -8.75 -4.00 10.58
N ASN A 108 -7.70 -3.18 10.62
CA ASN A 108 -7.75 -1.77 10.25
C ASN A 108 -8.15 -1.57 8.77
N ALA A 109 -7.61 -2.40 7.87
CA ALA A 109 -8.01 -2.35 6.46
C ALA A 109 -9.47 -2.77 6.23
N LYS A 110 -9.95 -3.78 6.96
CA LYS A 110 -11.37 -4.18 6.95
C LYS A 110 -12.27 -3.12 7.55
N GLN A 111 -11.82 -2.41 8.59
CA GLN A 111 -12.59 -1.29 9.12
C GLN A 111 -12.69 -0.15 8.12
N MET A 112 -11.62 0.16 7.37
CA MET A 112 -11.72 1.11 6.26
C MET A 112 -12.73 0.66 5.21
N GLU A 113 -12.73 -0.63 4.86
CA GLU A 113 -13.73 -1.20 3.94
C GLU A 113 -15.16 -0.91 4.41
N HIS A 114 -15.50 -1.29 5.64
CA HIS A 114 -16.83 -1.07 6.20
C HIS A 114 -17.19 0.42 6.26
N SER A 115 -16.24 1.24 6.71
CA SER A 115 -16.42 2.68 6.90
C SER A 115 -16.65 3.43 5.59
N PHE A 116 -15.94 3.07 4.51
CA PHE A 116 -16.20 3.64 3.19
C PHE A 116 -17.53 3.17 2.61
N LYS A 117 -17.85 1.88 2.71
CA LYS A 117 -19.13 1.33 2.22
C LYS A 117 -20.33 1.95 2.93
N SER A 118 -20.26 2.13 4.26
CA SER A 118 -21.35 2.75 5.03
C SER A 118 -21.61 4.21 4.63
N ARG A 119 -20.60 4.89 4.08
CA ARG A 119 -20.68 6.26 3.56
C ARG A 119 -21.05 6.30 2.06
N GLY A 120 -21.38 5.16 1.46
CA GLY A 120 -21.84 5.07 0.07
C GLY A 120 -20.73 5.07 -0.98
N TYR A 121 -19.47 4.89 -0.57
CA TYR A 121 -18.36 4.81 -1.52
C TYR A 121 -18.19 3.42 -2.11
N LYS A 122 -17.73 3.38 -3.36
CA LYS A 122 -17.41 2.14 -4.07
C LYS A 122 -15.93 1.79 -3.91
N LEU A 123 -15.65 0.56 -3.53
CA LEU A 123 -14.30 0.00 -3.54
C LEU A 123 -14.12 -0.89 -4.77
N VAL A 124 -12.92 -0.88 -5.34
CA VAL A 124 -12.52 -1.90 -6.31
C VAL A 124 -12.61 -3.27 -5.64
N THR A 125 -13.13 -4.26 -6.36
CA THR A 125 -13.46 -5.61 -5.87
C THR A 125 -14.45 -5.67 -4.69
N ASP A 126 -15.11 -4.56 -4.36
CA ASP A 126 -16.04 -4.45 -3.24
C ASP A 126 -15.44 -4.92 -1.90
N GLY A 127 -14.16 -4.65 -1.63
CA GLY A 127 -13.55 -4.97 -0.35
C GLY A 127 -12.04 -5.11 -0.37
N THR A 128 -11.47 -5.69 0.69
CA THR A 128 -10.03 -5.99 0.78
C THR A 128 -9.72 -7.23 1.60
N ASP A 129 -8.79 -8.07 1.14
CA ASP A 129 -8.28 -9.21 1.92
C ASP A 129 -6.85 -8.98 2.43
N ASN A 130 -6.38 -7.73 2.38
CA ASN A 130 -5.02 -7.38 2.75
C ASN A 130 -4.92 -5.98 3.39
N HIS A 131 -3.71 -5.42 3.42
CA HIS A 131 -3.36 -4.14 4.05
C HIS A 131 -3.94 -2.84 3.44
N MET A 132 -4.67 -2.87 2.34
CA MET A 132 -5.10 -1.64 1.65
C MET A 132 -6.49 -1.73 1.04
N VAL A 133 -7.12 -0.58 0.83
CA VAL A 133 -8.33 -0.42 0.01
C VAL A 133 -8.03 0.45 -1.21
N LEU A 134 -8.80 0.25 -2.28
CA LEU A 134 -8.76 1.08 -3.48
C LEU A 134 -10.15 1.65 -3.74
N LEU A 135 -10.30 2.94 -3.47
CA LEU A 135 -11.55 3.69 -3.67
C LEU A 135 -11.73 4.00 -5.15
N ASP A 136 -12.94 3.84 -5.68
CA ASP A 136 -13.35 4.31 -7.01
C ASP A 136 -14.08 5.65 -6.87
N LEU A 137 -13.48 6.72 -7.39
CA LEU A 137 -14.02 8.09 -7.35
C LEU A 137 -14.90 8.42 -8.57
N LYS A 138 -15.02 7.54 -9.56
CA LYS A 138 -15.89 7.77 -10.74
C LYS A 138 -17.34 8.06 -10.35
N PRO A 139 -17.98 7.31 -9.41
CA PRO A 139 -19.37 7.56 -9.03
C PRO A 139 -19.62 8.96 -8.44
N VAL A 140 -18.60 9.58 -7.85
CA VAL A 140 -18.67 10.94 -7.28
C VAL A 140 -18.15 12.01 -8.24
N GLY A 141 -17.82 11.66 -9.49
CA GLY A 141 -17.40 12.61 -10.53
C GLY A 141 -16.07 13.31 -10.26
N LEU A 142 -15.17 12.66 -9.51
CA LEU A 142 -13.84 13.18 -9.16
C LEU A 142 -12.73 12.28 -9.71
N ASP A 143 -11.56 12.88 -9.93
CA ASP A 143 -10.32 12.15 -10.16
C ASP A 143 -9.44 12.16 -8.90
N GLY A 144 -8.57 11.16 -8.79
CA GLY A 144 -7.73 10.95 -7.62
C GLY A 144 -6.74 12.09 -7.38
N ALA A 145 -6.33 12.84 -8.41
CA ALA A 145 -5.37 13.93 -8.24
C ALA A 145 -5.99 15.18 -7.61
N ARG A 146 -7.30 15.42 -7.82
CA ARG A 146 -8.03 16.49 -7.12
C ARG A 146 -8.18 16.16 -5.64
N VAL A 147 -8.62 14.94 -5.33
CA VAL A 147 -8.80 14.50 -3.95
C VAL A 147 -7.47 14.44 -3.21
N GLU A 148 -6.42 13.91 -3.83
CA GLU A 148 -5.04 13.90 -3.30
C GLU A 148 -4.56 15.31 -2.97
N ALA A 149 -4.81 16.31 -3.83
CA ALA A 149 -4.40 17.68 -3.59
C ALA A 149 -5.07 18.31 -2.35
N VAL A 150 -6.34 18.01 -2.09
CA VAL A 150 -7.04 18.48 -0.87
C VAL A 150 -6.51 17.75 0.36
N LEU A 151 -6.34 16.42 0.28
CA LEU A 151 -5.81 15.61 1.37
C LEU A 151 -4.40 16.07 1.81
N GLU A 152 -3.54 16.43 0.86
CA GLU A 152 -2.21 16.98 1.15
C GLU A 152 -2.28 18.29 1.96
N GLN A 153 -3.26 19.16 1.72
CA GLN A 153 -3.41 20.40 2.49
C GLN A 153 -3.78 20.17 3.96
N VAL A 154 -4.44 19.05 4.26
CA VAL A 154 -4.87 18.67 5.62
C VAL A 154 -3.95 17.65 6.28
N ASN A 155 -2.72 17.48 5.77
CA ASN A 155 -1.69 16.56 6.27
C ASN A 155 -2.03 15.06 6.11
N ILE A 156 -2.89 14.68 5.16
CA ILE A 156 -3.15 13.28 4.81
C ILE A 156 -2.37 12.90 3.55
N ALA A 157 -1.32 12.11 3.73
CA ALA A 157 -0.56 11.55 2.61
C ALA A 157 -1.29 10.32 2.05
N CYS A 158 -1.71 10.40 0.79
CA CYS A 158 -2.36 9.32 0.05
C CYS A 158 -1.80 9.26 -1.38
N ASN A 159 -2.24 8.29 -2.17
CA ASN A 159 -1.77 8.15 -3.54
C ASN A 159 -2.94 7.90 -4.49
N LYS A 160 -3.08 8.77 -5.48
CA LYS A 160 -3.95 8.50 -6.63
C LYS A 160 -3.48 7.25 -7.37
N ASN A 161 -4.41 6.41 -7.81
CA ASN A 161 -4.10 5.14 -8.45
C ASN A 161 -5.13 4.84 -9.55
N THR A 162 -4.71 4.22 -10.65
CA THR A 162 -5.63 3.79 -11.69
C THR A 162 -6.62 2.75 -11.14
N THR A 163 -7.83 2.77 -11.68
CA THR A 163 -8.87 1.78 -11.42
C THR A 163 -9.33 1.14 -12.74
N PRO A 164 -9.97 -0.04 -12.70
CA PRO A 164 -10.51 -0.67 -13.90
C PRO A 164 -11.40 0.28 -14.72
N GLY A 165 -11.13 0.38 -16.02
CA GLY A 165 -11.87 1.25 -16.95
C GLY A 165 -11.37 2.70 -17.03
N ASP A 166 -10.32 3.08 -16.29
CA ASP A 166 -9.71 4.40 -16.47
C ASP A 166 -9.09 4.52 -17.87
N LYS A 167 -9.41 5.62 -18.57
CA LYS A 167 -8.90 5.92 -19.92
C LYS A 167 -7.55 6.62 -19.93
N SER A 168 -7.09 7.10 -18.77
CA SER A 168 -5.85 7.87 -18.62
C SER A 168 -5.09 7.46 -17.36
N ALA A 169 -3.80 7.19 -17.52
CA ALA A 169 -2.89 6.98 -16.39
C ALA A 169 -2.52 8.30 -15.69
N LEU A 170 -2.62 9.44 -16.38
CA LEU A 170 -2.27 10.77 -15.84
C LEU A 170 -3.39 11.38 -14.97
N SER A 171 -4.63 10.95 -15.20
CA SER A 171 -5.81 11.38 -14.44
C SER A 171 -6.61 10.17 -13.97
N PRO A 172 -6.01 9.35 -13.08
CA PRO A 172 -6.67 8.16 -12.59
C PRO A 172 -7.83 8.52 -11.65
N CYS A 173 -8.85 7.67 -11.60
CA CYS A 173 -10.03 7.91 -10.77
C CYS A 173 -10.02 7.12 -9.45
N GLY A 174 -8.86 6.59 -9.04
CA GLY A 174 -8.75 5.85 -7.78
C GLY A 174 -7.94 6.56 -6.72
N LEU A 175 -8.24 6.20 -5.47
CA LEU A 175 -7.45 6.57 -4.30
C LEU A 175 -7.04 5.31 -3.54
N ARG A 176 -5.74 5.07 -3.44
CA ARG A 176 -5.18 3.91 -2.73
C ARG A 176 -4.80 4.29 -1.31
N ILE A 177 -5.34 3.57 -0.33
CA ILE A 177 -5.15 3.85 1.10
C ILE A 177 -4.69 2.58 1.79
N GLY A 178 -3.59 2.64 2.53
CA GLY A 178 -2.99 1.49 3.21
C GLY A 178 -2.90 1.66 4.72
N ALA A 179 -3.15 0.59 5.45
CA ALA A 179 -3.10 0.53 6.91
C ALA A 179 -1.70 0.41 7.59
N PRO A 180 -0.62 -0.13 6.97
CA PRO A 180 0.59 -0.52 7.72
C PRO A 180 1.28 0.58 8.51
N ALA A 181 1.40 1.78 7.93
CA ALA A 181 2.14 2.89 8.52
C ALA A 181 1.48 3.38 9.80
N MET A 182 0.18 3.67 9.74
CA MET A 182 -0.57 4.17 10.89
C MET A 182 -0.82 3.10 11.95
N THR A 183 -0.98 1.84 11.54
CA THR A 183 -1.02 0.71 12.49
C THR A 183 0.30 0.57 13.25
N SER A 184 1.45 0.86 12.62
CA SER A 184 2.75 0.84 13.31
C SER A 184 2.88 1.95 14.36
N ARG A 185 2.08 3.02 14.23
CA ARG A 185 1.98 4.09 15.24
C ARG A 185 0.96 3.77 16.34
N GLY A 186 0.30 2.62 16.29
CA GLY A 186 -0.66 2.16 17.30
C GLY A 186 -2.13 2.48 16.99
N MET A 187 -2.47 2.91 15.77
CA MET A 187 -3.88 3.13 15.40
C MET A 187 -4.67 1.82 15.35
N SER A 188 -5.86 1.87 15.94
CA SER A 188 -6.88 0.82 16.00
C SER A 188 -7.97 1.00 14.93
N GLU A 189 -8.95 0.10 14.91
CA GLU A 189 -10.10 0.17 14.01
C GLU A 189 -10.86 1.50 14.18
N GLN A 190 -11.08 1.95 15.42
CA GLN A 190 -11.78 3.21 15.70
C GLN A 190 -11.05 4.42 15.10
N ASP A 191 -9.71 4.41 15.19
CA ASP A 191 -8.89 5.45 14.59
C ASP A 191 -9.00 5.44 13.07
N PHE A 192 -9.06 4.25 12.45
CA PHE A 192 -9.26 4.12 11.01
C PHE A 192 -10.65 4.55 10.54
N ASP A 193 -11.71 4.39 11.34
CA ASP A 193 -13.02 5.01 11.02
C ASP A 193 -12.94 6.53 11.01
N ARG A 194 -12.20 7.12 11.97
CA ARG A 194 -11.94 8.57 12.00
C ARG A 194 -11.12 9.03 10.79
N VAL A 195 -10.08 8.29 10.40
CA VAL A 195 -9.32 8.55 9.17
C VAL A 195 -10.23 8.56 7.95
N VAL A 196 -11.13 7.58 7.82
CA VAL A 196 -12.11 7.55 6.72
C VAL A 196 -13.07 8.73 6.79
N GLY A 197 -13.48 9.17 7.98
CA GLY A 197 -14.25 10.40 8.18
C GLY A 197 -13.55 11.65 7.60
N TYR A 198 -12.25 11.82 7.84
CA TYR A 198 -11.50 12.92 7.24
C TYR A 198 -11.38 12.82 5.73
N ILE A 199 -11.20 11.60 5.20
CA ILE A 199 -11.12 11.38 3.76
C ILE A 199 -12.47 11.70 3.10
N ASP A 200 -13.58 11.29 3.70
CA ASP A 200 -14.93 11.64 3.27
C ASP A 200 -15.17 13.15 3.24
N ALA A 201 -14.79 13.87 4.30
CA ALA A 201 -14.86 15.33 4.34
C ALA A 201 -14.06 15.97 3.20
N CYS A 202 -12.84 15.48 2.94
CA CYS A 202 -12.00 15.99 1.86
C CYS A 202 -12.57 15.69 0.46
N ILE A 203 -13.25 14.55 0.26
CA ILE A 203 -13.93 14.23 -1.01
C ILE A 203 -15.12 15.17 -1.23
N LYS A 204 -15.93 15.43 -0.19
CA LYS A 204 -17.04 16.39 -0.25
C LYS A 204 -16.55 17.80 -0.54
N LEU A 205 -15.50 18.24 0.14
CA LEU A 205 -14.87 19.54 -0.11
C LEU A 205 -14.31 19.62 -1.53
N SER A 206 -13.70 18.55 -2.04
CA SER A 206 -13.22 18.49 -3.42
C SER A 206 -14.36 18.70 -4.42
N THR A 207 -15.54 18.13 -4.16
CA THR A 207 -16.74 18.31 -4.98
C THR A 207 -17.20 19.77 -4.97
N GLN A 208 -17.24 20.41 -3.79
CA GLN A 208 -17.63 21.81 -3.64
C GLN A 208 -16.68 22.76 -4.36
N ILE A 209 -15.36 22.57 -4.18
CA ILE A 209 -14.34 23.37 -4.87
C ILE A 209 -14.48 23.20 -6.39
N GLN A 210 -14.65 21.95 -6.87
CA GLN A 210 -14.83 21.69 -8.30
C GLN A 210 -16.07 22.39 -8.86
N ALA A 211 -17.17 22.45 -8.09
CA ALA A 211 -18.40 23.12 -8.48
C ALA A 211 -18.30 24.66 -8.45
N SER A 212 -17.45 25.23 -7.58
CA SER A 212 -17.24 26.68 -7.50
C SER A 212 -16.36 27.25 -8.61
N LEU A 213 -15.58 26.41 -9.29
CA LEU A 213 -14.69 26.84 -10.37
C LEU A 213 -15.47 27.05 -11.67
N PRO A 214 -15.20 28.14 -12.42
CA PRO A 214 -15.71 28.30 -13.78
C PRO A 214 -15.39 27.07 -14.64
N LYS A 215 -16.27 26.71 -15.59
CA LYS A 215 -16.08 25.52 -16.45
C LYS A 215 -14.76 25.57 -17.22
N GLU A 216 -14.34 26.77 -17.61
CA GLU A 216 -13.11 27.07 -18.33
C GLU A 216 -11.86 26.84 -17.47
N ALA A 217 -12.02 26.90 -16.14
CA ALA A 217 -11.00 26.75 -15.10
C ALA A 217 -11.19 25.46 -14.28
N ASN A 218 -11.91 24.46 -14.80
CA ASN A 218 -12.01 23.14 -14.16
C ASN A 218 -10.92 22.17 -14.65
N LYS A 219 -9.77 22.68 -15.09
CA LYS A 219 -8.61 21.81 -15.36
C LYS A 219 -7.97 21.44 -14.03
N GLN A 220 -7.31 20.28 -14.00
CA GLN A 220 -6.65 19.79 -12.79
C GLN A 220 -5.65 20.81 -12.21
N LYS A 221 -4.95 21.57 -13.06
CA LYS A 221 -4.01 22.63 -12.64
C LYS A 221 -4.72 23.75 -11.87
N ASP A 222 -5.85 24.22 -12.38
CA ASP A 222 -6.61 25.34 -11.82
C ASP A 222 -7.23 24.94 -10.49
N PHE A 223 -7.76 23.71 -10.41
CA PHE A 223 -8.24 23.12 -9.15
C PHE A 223 -7.14 23.08 -8.08
N LYS A 224 -5.96 22.56 -8.44
CA LYS A 224 -4.81 22.51 -7.53
C LYS A 224 -4.38 23.91 -7.06
N ALA A 225 -4.40 24.89 -7.95
CA ALA A 225 -4.10 26.27 -7.59
C ALA A 225 -5.14 26.85 -6.62
N ALA A 226 -6.43 26.57 -6.81
CA ALA A 226 -7.49 27.02 -5.91
C ALA A 226 -7.38 26.38 -4.51
N VAL A 227 -7.05 25.10 -4.44
CA VAL A 227 -6.78 24.39 -3.18
C VAL A 227 -5.54 24.93 -2.49
N ALA A 228 -4.47 25.20 -3.24
CA ALA A 228 -3.19 25.69 -2.69
C ALA A 228 -3.27 27.09 -2.10
N LYS A 229 -4.26 27.91 -2.48
CA LYS A 229 -4.50 29.21 -1.83
C LYS A 229 -4.89 29.05 -0.36
N GLY A 230 -5.47 27.90 0.04
CA GLY A 230 -5.82 27.61 1.42
C GLY A 230 -6.85 28.57 2.02
N GLU A 231 -7.67 29.18 1.17
CA GLU A 231 -8.69 30.16 1.56
C GLU A 231 -9.89 29.49 2.24
N GLN A 232 -10.06 28.18 2.05
CA GLN A 232 -11.14 27.39 2.64
C GLN A 232 -10.88 27.19 4.13
N GLU A 233 -11.73 27.79 4.97
CA GLU A 233 -11.60 27.71 6.43
C GLU A 233 -11.68 26.26 6.94
N GLU A 234 -12.47 25.42 6.29
CA GLU A 234 -12.57 23.99 6.58
C GLU A 234 -11.22 23.26 6.43
N ILE A 235 -10.40 23.61 5.43
CA ILE A 235 -9.04 23.02 5.27
C ILE A 235 -8.16 23.38 6.46
N LYS A 236 -8.21 24.63 6.92
CA LYS A 236 -7.39 25.07 8.06
C LYS A 236 -7.79 24.36 9.35
N GLN A 237 -9.09 24.23 9.59
CA GLN A 237 -9.64 23.52 10.74
C GLN A 237 -9.25 22.05 10.73
N LEU A 238 -9.49 21.34 9.61
CA LEU A 238 -9.10 19.95 9.44
C LEU A 238 -7.59 19.75 9.61
N LYS A 239 -6.77 20.62 9.01
CA LYS A 239 -5.30 20.55 9.14
C LYS A 239 -4.84 20.64 10.59
N ALA A 240 -5.39 21.58 11.35
CA ALA A 240 -5.04 21.79 12.76
C ALA A 240 -5.48 20.61 13.62
N GLU A 241 -6.72 20.14 13.44
CA GLU A 241 -7.27 19.00 14.18
C GLU A 241 -6.50 17.71 13.89
N ILE A 242 -6.26 17.39 12.61
CA ILE A 242 -5.53 16.20 12.18
C ILE A 242 -4.09 16.24 12.72
N ALA A 243 -3.42 17.39 12.65
CA ALA A 243 -2.07 17.53 13.21
C ALA A 243 -2.04 17.28 14.72
N ALA A 244 -2.99 17.87 15.46
CA ALA A 244 -3.09 17.69 16.91
C ALA A 244 -3.37 16.23 17.26
N TRP A 245 -4.34 15.59 16.61
CA TRP A 245 -4.70 14.20 16.87
C TRP A 245 -3.60 13.22 16.45
N ALA A 246 -3.04 13.36 15.24
CA ALA A 246 -1.96 12.50 14.77
C ALA A 246 -0.68 12.67 15.61
N GLY A 247 -0.49 13.82 16.25
CA GLY A 247 0.60 14.08 17.20
C GLY A 247 0.50 13.27 18.51
N THR A 248 -0.67 12.74 18.85
CA THR A 248 -0.87 11.92 20.06
C THR A 248 -0.32 10.49 19.95
N PHE A 249 -0.05 10.02 18.74
CA PHE A 249 0.49 8.68 18.50
C PHE A 249 2.02 8.69 18.48
N PRO A 250 2.69 7.65 19.00
CA PRO A 250 4.14 7.53 18.91
C PRO A 250 4.63 7.49 17.46
N LEU A 251 5.87 7.94 17.24
CA LEU A 251 6.58 7.78 15.98
C LEU A 251 7.69 6.74 16.20
N PRO A 252 7.58 5.52 15.65
CA PRO A 252 8.65 4.55 15.75
C PRO A 252 9.90 5.05 15.01
N ILE A 253 11.07 4.92 15.65
CA ILE A 253 12.39 5.26 15.09
C ILE A 253 13.12 3.96 14.77
#